data_AF-R7XTD4-F1
#
_entry.id   AF-R7XTD4-F1
#
_cell.length_a   1.000
_cell.length_b   1.000
_cell.length_c   1.000
_cell.angle_alpha   90.00
_cell.angle_beta   90.00
_cell.angle_gamma   90.00
#
_symmetry.space_group_name_H-M   'P 1'
#
loop_
_entity.id
_entity.type
_entity.pdbx_description
1 polymer ?
#
loop_
_entity_poly.entity_id
_entity_poly.type
_entity_poly.pdbx_seq_one_letter_code
_entity_poly.pdbx_strand_id
1 'polypeptide(L)'
;MSDAHPELDATNPWERWGWAFASIWLVFLVYPIVATLEADVATGWKVTTFACILGFAVSNILGYSLWSDRAWLALTLMGVLALATTPVIGVEALAFTPYLGMLSALQLPDPWWKWATFVAVVLPVLSLAGPDWSRRGSS
;
A
#
# COMPACT_ATOMS: atom_id res chain seq x y z
N MET A 1 3.50 -52.01 17.25
CA MET A 1 4.13 -51.34 16.09
C MET A 1 3.39 -50.01 15.97
N SER A 2 3.93 -49.00 16.65
CA SER A 2 3.28 -47.70 16.94
C SER A 2 3.22 -46.80 15.70
N ASP A 3 2.03 -46.25 15.48
CA ASP A 3 1.75 -44.84 15.20
C ASP A 3 2.46 -44.20 14.00
N ALA A 4 1.89 -44.42 12.82
CA ALA A 4 1.94 -43.41 11.77
C ALA A 4 1.03 -42.24 12.23
N HIS A 5 1.60 -41.25 12.92
CA HIS A 5 0.97 -39.94 12.96
C HIS A 5 0.90 -39.45 11.50
N PRO A 6 -0.28 -39.24 10.92
CA PRO A 6 -0.34 -38.48 9.68
C PRO A 6 0.25 -37.12 10.04
N GLU A 7 1.38 -36.78 9.43
CA GLU A 7 1.81 -35.40 9.35
C GLU A 7 0.62 -34.67 8.74
N LEU A 8 -0.20 -34.07 9.60
CA LEU A 8 -1.11 -33.04 9.18
C LEU A 8 -0.17 -32.00 8.62
N ASP A 9 -0.03 -31.98 7.29
CA ASP A 9 0.45 -30.83 6.55
C ASP A 9 -0.35 -29.65 7.07
N ALA A 10 0.17 -29.03 8.13
CA ALA A 10 -0.39 -27.86 8.76
C ALA A 10 0.00 -26.69 7.86
N THR A 11 -0.37 -26.77 6.58
CA THR A 11 -0.44 -25.60 5.71
C THR A 11 -1.32 -24.63 6.47
N ASN A 12 -0.70 -23.56 6.94
CA ASN A 12 -1.33 -22.59 7.80
C ASN A 12 -2.67 -22.19 7.15
N PRO A 13 -3.83 -22.50 7.75
CA PRO A 13 -5.12 -22.30 7.10
C PRO A 13 -5.36 -20.82 6.76
N TRP A 14 -4.62 -19.91 7.39
CA TRP A 14 -4.66 -18.47 7.14
C TRP A 14 -3.93 -18.03 5.87
N GLU A 15 -3.02 -18.83 5.29
CA GLU A 15 -2.34 -18.50 4.01
C GLU A 15 -3.35 -18.31 2.88
N ARG A 16 -4.39 -19.14 2.83
CA ARG A 16 -5.44 -19.05 1.79
C ARG A 16 -6.32 -17.80 1.91
N TRP A 17 -6.33 -17.14 3.08
CA TRP A 17 -7.19 -16.00 3.39
C TRP A 17 -6.42 -14.67 3.42
N GLY A 18 -5.14 -14.66 3.04
CA GLY A 18 -4.33 -13.43 2.99
C GLY A 18 -4.98 -12.32 2.16
N TRP A 19 -5.64 -12.68 1.05
CA TRP A 19 -6.37 -11.71 0.22
C TRP A 19 -7.57 -11.09 0.94
N ALA A 20 -8.29 -11.86 1.78
CA ALA A 20 -9.44 -11.35 2.53
C ALA A 20 -8.98 -10.35 3.60
N PHE A 21 -7.84 -10.64 4.25
CA PHE A 21 -7.19 -9.69 5.14
C PHE A 21 -6.77 -8.42 4.41
N ALA A 22 -6.18 -8.56 3.21
CA ALA A 22 -5.80 -7.43 2.36
C ALA A 22 -7.02 -6.57 1.95
N SER A 23 -8.18 -7.19 1.72
CA SER A 23 -9.41 -6.50 1.34
C SER A 23 -10.00 -5.66 2.46
N ILE A 24 -9.83 -6.05 3.73
CA ILE A 24 -10.31 -5.25 4.88
C ILE A 24 -9.73 -3.85 4.84
N TRP A 25 -8.46 -3.72 4.47
CA TRP A 25 -7.80 -2.41 4.40
C TRP A 25 -8.40 -1.49 3.36
N LEU A 26 -9.01 -2.02 2.27
CA LEU A 26 -9.55 -1.22 1.15
C LEU A 26 -10.58 -0.17 1.58
N VAL A 27 -11.21 -0.33 2.75
CA VAL A 27 -12.03 0.71 3.38
C VAL A 27 -11.31 2.06 3.47
N PHE A 28 -10.00 2.06 3.75
CA PHE A 28 -9.20 3.28 3.83
C PHE A 28 -9.01 3.98 2.48
N LEU A 29 -9.33 3.33 1.35
CA LEU A 29 -9.34 4.01 0.04
C LEU A 29 -10.44 5.06 -0.06
N VAL A 30 -11.41 5.08 0.86
CA VAL A 30 -12.41 6.15 0.91
C VAL A 30 -11.74 7.53 1.02
N TYR A 31 -10.65 7.65 1.79
CA TYR A 31 -9.92 8.90 1.99
C TYR A 31 -9.32 9.45 0.69
N PRO A 32 -8.44 8.73 -0.04
CA PRO A 32 -7.88 9.22 -1.30
C PRO A 32 -8.95 9.39 -2.40
N ILE A 33 -10.03 8.60 -2.39
CA ILE A 33 -11.15 8.77 -3.32
C ILE A 33 -11.85 10.11 -3.09
N VAL A 34 -12.23 10.41 -1.84
CA VAL A 34 -12.89 11.68 -1.48
C VAL A 34 -11.95 12.85 -1.78
N ALA A 35 -10.68 12.75 -1.39
CA ALA A 35 -9.68 13.78 -1.68
C ALA A 35 -9.53 14.07 -3.18
N THR A 36 -9.58 13.04 -4.03
CA THR A 36 -9.51 13.19 -5.49
C THR A 36 -10.76 13.88 -6.05
N LEU A 37 -11.94 13.60 -5.49
CA LEU A 37 -13.19 14.26 -5.88
C LEU A 37 -13.14 15.76 -5.53
N GLU A 38 -12.67 16.08 -4.33
CA GLU A 38 -12.59 17.44 -3.78
C GLU A 38 -11.44 18.27 -4.35
N ALA A 39 -10.40 17.63 -4.91
CA ALA A 39 -9.25 18.32 -5.48
C ALA A 39 -9.64 19.30 -6.60
N ASP A 40 -9.14 20.54 -6.52
CA ASP A 40 -9.32 21.56 -7.55
C ASP A 40 -8.26 21.43 -8.65
N VAL A 41 -8.39 20.36 -9.45
CA VAL A 41 -7.48 20.04 -10.56
C VAL A 41 -8.26 19.66 -11.81
N ALA A 42 -7.61 19.78 -12.98
CA ALA A 42 -8.22 19.39 -14.25
C ALA A 42 -8.69 17.93 -14.25
N THR A 43 -9.79 17.64 -14.94
CA THR A 43 -10.41 16.31 -14.97
C THR A 43 -9.44 15.19 -15.37
N GLY A 44 -8.50 15.46 -16.27
CA GLY A 44 -7.45 14.50 -16.64
C GLY A 44 -6.62 14.03 -15.44
N TRP A 45 -6.23 14.94 -14.54
CA TRP A 45 -5.50 14.59 -13.32
C TRP A 45 -6.34 13.79 -12.34
N LYS A 46 -7.64 14.07 -12.23
CA LYS A 46 -8.57 13.26 -11.41
C LYS A 46 -8.66 11.82 -11.94
N VAL A 47 -8.88 11.66 -13.25
CA VAL A 47 -8.97 10.34 -13.89
C VAL A 47 -7.68 9.54 -13.70
N THR A 48 -6.52 10.17 -13.91
CA THR A 48 -5.23 9.53 -13.68
C THR A 48 -5.07 9.11 -12.22
N THR A 49 -5.45 9.97 -11.27
CA THR A 49 -5.38 9.65 -9.84
C THR A 49 -6.28 8.48 -9.47
N PHE A 50 -7.52 8.43 -9.97
CA PHE A 50 -8.40 7.28 -9.79
C PHE A 50 -7.83 5.99 -10.39
N ALA A 51 -7.21 6.07 -11.57
CA ALA A 51 -6.54 4.92 -12.17
C ALA A 51 -5.37 4.42 -11.29
N CYS A 52 -4.60 5.34 -10.68
CA CYS A 52 -3.56 4.98 -9.72
C CYS A 52 -4.12 4.32 -8.46
N ILE A 53 -5.21 4.86 -7.88
CA ILE A 53 -5.89 4.27 -6.71
C ILE A 53 -6.40 2.86 -7.02
N LEU A 54 -7.03 2.67 -8.19
CA LEU A 54 -7.53 1.37 -8.62
C LEU A 54 -6.38 0.38 -8.84
N GLY A 55 -5.31 0.80 -9.51
CA GLY A 55 -4.11 -0.02 -9.70
C GLY A 55 -3.46 -0.42 -8.38
N PHE A 56 -3.46 0.49 -7.39
CA PHE A 56 -2.98 0.22 -6.05
C PHE A 56 -3.83 -0.87 -5.36
N ALA A 57 -5.15 -0.73 -5.40
CA ALA A 57 -6.09 -1.68 -4.82
C ALA A 57 -5.90 -3.09 -5.40
N VAL A 58 -5.78 -3.19 -6.72
CA VAL A 58 -5.53 -4.45 -7.42
C VAL A 58 -4.17 -5.03 -7.03
N SER A 59 -3.12 -4.22 -7.01
CA SER A 59 -1.77 -4.65 -6.65
C SER A 59 -1.69 -5.19 -5.21
N ASN A 60 -2.42 -4.56 -4.28
CA ASN A 60 -2.57 -5.02 -2.90
C ASN A 60 -3.15 -6.44 -2.85
N ILE A 61 -4.27 -6.69 -3.52
CA ILE A 61 -4.91 -8.02 -3.55
C ILE A 61 -3.99 -9.05 -4.23
N LEU A 62 -3.35 -8.67 -5.33
CA LEU A 62 -2.44 -9.56 -6.07
C LEU A 62 -1.21 -9.94 -5.23
N GLY A 63 -0.65 -9.02 -4.45
CA GLY A 63 0.50 -9.28 -3.57
C GLY A 63 0.23 -10.33 -2.48
N TYR A 64 -1.02 -10.50 -2.07
CA TYR A 64 -1.45 -11.52 -1.12
C TYR A 64 -1.99 -12.81 -1.76
N SER A 65 -2.09 -12.86 -3.09
CA SER A 65 -2.66 -14.02 -3.81
C SER A 65 -1.72 -14.56 -4.88
N LEU A 66 -1.75 -14.00 -6.08
CA LEU A 66 -1.03 -14.47 -7.26
C LEU A 66 0.46 -14.11 -7.24
N TRP A 67 0.83 -13.04 -6.53
CA TRP A 67 2.18 -12.52 -6.47
C TRP A 67 2.80 -12.66 -5.08
N SER A 68 2.39 -13.66 -4.29
CA SER A 68 3.03 -13.97 -3.00
C SER A 68 4.54 -14.16 -3.16
N ASP A 69 4.98 -14.94 -4.15
CA ASP A 69 6.40 -15.18 -4.44
C ASP A 69 7.10 -13.95 -5.06
N ARG A 70 6.33 -12.94 -5.45
CA ARG A 70 6.78 -11.70 -6.07
C ARG A 70 6.29 -10.48 -5.30
N ALA A 71 6.14 -10.61 -3.98
CA ALA A 71 5.58 -9.56 -3.13
C ALA A 71 6.35 -8.24 -3.25
N TRP A 72 7.65 -8.29 -3.55
CA TRP A 72 8.47 -7.14 -3.90
C TRP A 72 7.90 -6.32 -5.07
N LEU A 73 7.47 -6.97 -6.15
CA LEU A 73 6.90 -6.27 -7.30
C LEU A 73 5.58 -5.59 -6.93
N ALA A 74 4.73 -6.28 -6.17
CA ALA A 74 3.47 -5.72 -5.67
C ALA A 74 3.74 -4.48 -4.79
N LEU A 75 4.68 -4.59 -3.85
CA LEU A 75 5.05 -3.50 -2.96
C LEU A 75 5.63 -2.30 -3.72
N THR A 76 6.56 -2.54 -4.65
CA THR A 76 7.16 -1.46 -5.46
C THR A 76 6.09 -0.77 -6.31
N LEU A 77 5.22 -1.53 -6.96
CA LEU A 77 4.14 -0.98 -7.76
C LEU A 77 3.18 -0.16 -6.90
N MET A 78 2.78 -0.67 -5.74
CA MET A 78 1.94 0.05 -4.77
C MET A 78 2.62 1.35 -4.31
N GLY A 79 3.91 1.32 -4.01
CA GLY A 79 4.66 2.51 -3.61
C GLY A 79 4.72 3.57 -4.71
N VAL A 80 5.01 3.17 -5.95
CA VAL A 80 5.05 4.08 -7.11
C VAL A 80 3.67 4.69 -7.37
N LEU A 81 2.60 3.89 -7.33
CA LEU A 81 1.24 4.38 -7.53
C LEU A 81 0.81 5.33 -6.42
N ALA A 82 1.13 5.03 -5.15
CA ALA A 82 0.86 5.92 -4.03
C ALA A 82 1.57 7.27 -4.20
N LEU A 83 2.86 7.27 -4.51
CA LEU A 83 3.64 8.49 -4.75
C LEU A 83 3.11 9.31 -5.94
N ALA A 84 2.61 8.64 -6.99
CA ALA A 84 2.01 9.31 -8.14
C ALA A 84 0.71 10.08 -7.78
N THR A 85 0.00 9.69 -6.71
CA THR A 85 -1.19 10.42 -6.24
C THR A 85 -0.85 11.65 -5.39
N THR A 86 0.32 11.69 -4.75
CA THR A 86 0.72 12.76 -3.82
C THR A 86 0.54 14.18 -4.36
N PRO A 87 0.88 14.51 -5.62
CA PRO A 87 0.69 15.88 -6.14
C PRO A 87 -0.77 16.34 -6.20
N VAL A 88 -1.73 15.43 -6.18
CA VAL A 88 -3.18 15.73 -6.29
C VAL A 88 -3.84 15.73 -4.93
N ILE A 89 -3.57 14.72 -4.10
CA ILE A 89 -4.30 14.50 -2.83
C ILE A 89 -3.48 14.84 -1.57
N GLY A 90 -2.18 15.11 -1.72
CA GLY A 90 -1.31 15.52 -0.61
C GLY A 90 -1.33 14.54 0.57
N VAL A 91 -1.67 15.05 1.76
CA VAL A 91 -1.62 14.32 3.04
C VAL A 91 -2.51 13.08 3.06
N GLU A 92 -3.60 13.08 2.29
CA GLU A 92 -4.52 11.93 2.19
C GLU A 92 -3.85 10.69 1.58
N ALA A 93 -2.68 10.84 0.93
CA ALA A 93 -1.85 9.73 0.51
C ALA A 93 -1.28 8.90 1.69
N LEU A 94 -1.28 9.42 2.92
CA LEU A 94 -0.92 8.64 4.12
C LEU A 94 -1.88 7.47 4.37
N ALA A 95 -3.09 7.49 3.80
CA ALA A 95 -4.01 6.36 3.87
C ALA A 95 -3.42 5.09 3.22
N PHE A 96 -2.45 5.19 2.30
CA PHE A 96 -1.80 4.04 1.66
C PHE A 96 -0.75 3.34 2.55
N THR A 97 -0.22 4.03 3.55
CA THR A 97 0.83 3.56 4.44
C THR A 97 0.53 2.23 5.13
N PRO A 98 -0.65 2.01 5.75
CA PRO A 98 -0.96 0.73 6.40
C PRO A 98 -0.89 -0.48 5.46
N TYR A 99 -1.31 -0.33 4.19
CA TYR A 99 -1.26 -1.40 3.20
C TYR A 99 0.18 -1.82 2.89
N LEU A 100 1.06 -0.83 2.66
CA LEU A 100 2.46 -1.08 2.35
C LEU A 100 3.17 -1.73 3.54
N GLY A 101 2.91 -1.25 4.75
CA GLY A 101 3.47 -1.82 5.98
C GLY A 101 3.02 -3.25 6.20
N MET A 102 1.74 -3.55 5.97
CA MET A 102 1.20 -4.89 6.15
C MET A 102 1.71 -5.88 5.10
N LEU A 103 1.74 -5.50 3.83
CA LEU A 103 2.25 -6.36 2.75
C LEU A 103 3.73 -6.67 2.98
N SER A 104 4.49 -5.64 3.36
CA SER A 104 5.90 -5.78 3.72
C SER A 104 6.08 -6.74 4.90
N ALA A 105 5.36 -6.55 6.00
CA ALA A 105 5.51 -7.36 7.21
C ALA A 105 5.11 -8.83 7.02
N LEU A 106 4.13 -9.11 6.15
CA LEU A 106 3.59 -10.46 6.00
C LEU A 106 4.20 -11.26 4.84
N GLN A 107 4.57 -10.60 3.75
CA GLN A 107 4.94 -11.31 2.50
C GLN A 107 6.43 -11.19 2.15
N LEU A 108 7.20 -10.31 2.79
CA LEU A 108 8.63 -10.17 2.49
C LEU A 108 9.47 -11.10 3.35
N PRO A 109 10.47 -11.78 2.76
CA PRO A 109 11.41 -12.60 3.52
C PRO A 109 12.28 -11.74 4.44
N ASP A 110 12.56 -12.29 5.63
CA ASP A 110 13.56 -11.74 6.53
C ASP A 110 14.94 -11.65 5.85
N PRO A 111 15.76 -10.63 6.19
CA PRO A 111 15.51 -9.46 7.04
C PRO A 111 14.97 -8.21 6.32
N TRP A 112 14.62 -8.30 5.03
CA TRP A 112 14.38 -7.12 4.20
C TRP A 112 13.06 -6.39 4.51
N TRP A 113 12.08 -7.08 5.12
CA TRP A 113 10.79 -6.50 5.48
C TRP A 113 10.91 -5.25 6.35
N LYS A 114 11.88 -5.21 7.27
CA LYS A 114 12.08 -4.06 8.18
C LYS A 114 12.45 -2.80 7.41
N TRP A 115 13.34 -2.94 6.44
CA TRP A 115 13.79 -1.84 5.58
C TRP A 115 12.72 -1.43 4.59
N ALA A 116 12.02 -2.38 3.98
CA ALA A 116 10.94 -2.12 3.05
C ALA A 116 9.77 -1.39 3.73
N THR A 117 9.37 -1.81 4.95
CA THR A 117 8.36 -1.12 5.77
C THR A 117 8.83 0.29 6.11
N PHE A 118 10.07 0.45 6.58
CA PHE A 118 10.61 1.77 6.93
C PHE A 118 10.59 2.72 5.73
N VAL A 119 11.10 2.27 4.58
CA VAL A 119 11.11 3.04 3.33
C VAL A 119 9.69 3.38 2.87
N ALA A 120 8.78 2.42 2.90
CA ALA A 120 7.39 2.60 2.46
C ALA A 120 6.57 3.55 3.35
N VAL A 121 6.92 3.65 4.64
CA VAL A 121 6.31 4.60 5.58
C VAL A 121 6.95 5.98 5.47
N VAL A 122 8.28 6.03 5.44
CA VAL A 122 9.04 7.28 5.54
C VAL A 122 9.05 8.06 4.23
N LEU A 123 9.11 7.42 3.07
CA LEU A 123 9.12 8.13 1.78
C LEU A 123 7.86 8.96 1.53
N PRO A 124 6.63 8.45 1.72
CA PRO A 124 5.42 9.25 1.58
C PRO A 124 5.42 10.43 2.57
N VAL A 125 5.82 10.20 3.83
CA VAL A 125 5.92 11.26 4.84
C VAL A 125 6.94 12.33 4.43
N LEU A 126 8.12 11.94 3.94
CA LEU A 126 9.14 12.87 3.45
C LEU A 126 8.71 13.61 2.18
N SER A 127 7.93 12.96 1.30
CA SER A 127 7.38 13.61 0.10
C SER A 127 6.40 14.73 0.46
N LEU A 128 5.72 14.61 1.61
CA LEU A 128 4.85 15.63 2.17
C LEU A 128 5.63 16.71 2.93
N ALA A 129 6.80 16.38 3.47
CA ALA A 129 7.70 17.31 4.16
C ALA A 129 8.57 18.15 3.20
N GLY A 130 8.17 18.27 1.93
CA GLY A 130 8.77 19.22 0.99
C GLY A 130 8.80 20.64 1.57
N PRO A 131 9.78 21.48 1.19
CA PRO A 131 10.14 22.67 1.96
C PRO A 131 9.09 23.79 1.87
N ASP A 132 8.15 23.79 2.81
CA ASP A 132 7.14 24.85 3.04
C ASP A 132 7.73 26.13 3.68
N TRP A 133 9.04 26.35 3.59
CA TRP A 133 9.71 27.49 4.24
C TRP A 133 9.32 28.86 3.64
N SER A 134 8.78 28.93 2.43
CA SER A 134 8.66 30.19 1.69
C SER A 134 7.37 31.00 1.89
N ARG A 135 6.38 30.54 2.69
CA ARG A 135 5.08 31.24 2.86
C ARG A 135 4.81 31.85 4.25
N ARG A 136 5.82 32.03 5.11
CA ARG A 136 5.65 32.67 6.44
C ARG A 136 6.40 34.00 6.60
N GLY A 137 6.40 34.85 5.58
CA GLY A 137 7.14 36.11 5.63
C GLY A 137 6.63 37.18 4.68
N SER A 138 5.36 37.57 4.79
CA SER A 138 4.91 38.87 4.27
C SER A 138 3.64 39.30 5.00
N SER A 139 3.84 39.88 6.19
CA SER A 139 2.90 40.77 6.87
C SER A 139 3.62 42.05 7.19
#